data_AF-A0A3N4HDG9-F1
#
_entry.id   AF-A0A3N4HDG9-F1
#
_cell.length_a   1.000
_cell.length_b   1.000
_cell.length_c   1.000
_cell.angle_alpha   90.00
_cell.angle_beta   90.00
_cell.angle_gamma   90.00
#
_symmetry.space_group_name_H-M   'P 1'
#
loop_
_entity.id
_entity.type
_entity.pdbx_description
1 polymer ?
#
loop_
_entity_poly.entity_id
_entity_poly.type
_entity_poly.pdbx_seq_one_letter_code
_entity_poly.pdbx_strand_id
1 'polypeptide(L)'
;QQYDEAATLLTSTIQTARDLATPTLKITPHTKRWWTPELDDLRTTQQHHLRQFQRTREDTDRPAYKVHRSNFLHALRKRKAEHWTDYLESLEGSRIYEALSSKARQRRIPPL
;
A
#
# COMPACT_ATOMS: atom_id res chain seq x y z
N GLN A 1 32.32 29.35 -2.62
CA GLN A 1 32.42 29.17 -1.16
C GLN A 1 31.31 29.91 -0.41
N GLN A 2 31.26 31.25 -0.39
CA GLN A 2 30.20 31.99 0.35
C GLN A 2 28.77 31.70 -0.15
N TYR A 3 28.59 31.48 -1.46
CA TYR A 3 27.29 31.07 -2.02
C TYR A 3 26.91 29.62 -1.67
N ASP A 4 27.89 28.73 -1.54
CA ASP A 4 27.65 27.32 -1.18
C ASP A 4 27.22 27.20 0.29
N GLU A 5 27.80 28.03 1.16
CA GLU A 5 27.43 28.13 2.58
C GLU A 5 25.99 28.67 2.73
N ALA A 6 25.63 29.69 1.95
CA ALA A 6 24.25 30.21 1.96
C ALA A 6 23.24 29.17 1.44
N ALA A 7 23.59 28.42 0.39
CA ALA A 7 22.72 27.38 -0.18
C ALA A 7 22.52 26.20 0.79
N THR A 8 23.57 25.77 1.49
CA THR A 8 23.48 24.70 2.49
C THR A 8 22.64 25.12 3.70
N LEU A 9 22.82 26.36 4.19
CA LEU A 9 22.00 26.92 5.25
C LEU A 9 20.51 26.94 4.85
N LEU A 10 20.18 27.49 3.69
CA LEU A 10 18.80 27.55 3.21
C LEU A 10 18.17 26.15 3.11
N THR A 11 18.90 25.19 2.54
CA THR A 11 18.44 23.81 2.38
C THR A 11 18.15 23.15 3.73
N SER A 12 19.07 23.30 4.69
CA SER A 12 18.89 22.74 6.05
C SER A 12 17.70 23.36 6.78
N THR A 13 17.47 24.67 6.59
CA THR A 13 16.36 25.39 7.22
C THR A 13 15.03 24.90 6.66
N ILE A 14 14.94 24.71 5.34
CA ILE A 14 13.75 24.17 4.67
C ILE A 14 13.47 22.73 5.08
N GLN A 15 14.50 21.88 5.15
CA GLN A 15 14.36 20.49 5.60
C GLN A 15 13.87 20.42 7.05
N THR A 16 14.44 21.24 7.93
CA THR A 16 14.02 21.31 9.34
C THR A 16 12.57 21.78 9.48
N ALA A 17 12.19 22.82 8.73
CA ALA A 17 10.81 23.31 8.72
C ALA A 17 9.84 22.24 8.18
N ARG A 18 10.24 21.50 7.14
CA ARG A 18 9.47 20.38 6.60
C ARG A 18 9.25 19.30 7.67
N ASP A 19 10.31 18.89 8.37
CA ASP A 19 10.24 17.79 9.34
C ASP A 19 9.42 18.17 10.59
N LEU A 20 9.40 19.45 10.96
CA LEU A 20 8.55 19.97 12.04
C LEU A 20 7.08 20.12 11.62
N ALA A 21 6.83 20.61 10.41
CA ALA A 21 5.48 20.91 9.93
C ALA A 21 4.75 19.71 9.32
N THR A 22 5.48 18.73 8.78
CA THR A 22 4.91 17.59 8.07
C THR A 22 4.87 16.37 8.98
N PRO A 23 3.69 15.84 9.32
CA PRO A 23 3.62 14.63 10.12
C PRO A 23 4.21 13.44 9.35
N THR A 24 5.28 12.85 9.90
CA THR A 24 5.88 11.64 9.33
C THR A 24 4.96 10.45 9.51
N LEU A 25 4.74 9.70 8.43
CA LEU A 25 3.97 8.45 8.45
C LEU A 25 4.64 7.44 9.38
N LYS A 26 4.01 7.14 10.53
CA LYS A 26 4.46 6.08 11.42
C LYS A 26 4.05 4.72 10.87
N ILE A 27 5.03 3.93 10.42
CA ILE A 27 4.77 2.56 9.95
C ILE A 27 4.62 1.66 11.19
N THR A 28 3.42 1.13 11.38
CA THR A 28 3.07 0.23 12.49
C THR A 28 2.85 -1.20 11.98
N PRO A 29 2.83 -2.23 12.85
CA PRO A 29 2.47 -3.59 12.45
C PRO A 29 1.09 -3.72 11.78
N HIS A 30 0.21 -2.75 12.00
CA HIS A 30 -1.13 -2.70 11.39
C HIS A 30 -1.17 -1.98 10.04
N THR A 31 -0.08 -1.30 9.65
CA THR A 31 0.00 -0.59 8.37
C THR A 31 0.10 -1.59 7.23
N LYS A 32 -0.78 -1.46 6.23
CA LYS A 32 -0.80 -2.34 5.05
C LYS A 32 0.33 -1.96 4.09
N ARG A 33 1.53 -2.52 4.29
CA ARG A 33 2.71 -2.24 3.45
C ARG A 33 2.54 -2.68 1.98
N TRP A 34 1.72 -3.69 1.72
CA TRP A 34 1.35 -4.14 0.38
C TRP A 34 0.31 -3.23 -0.32
N TRP A 35 -0.18 -2.17 0.32
CA TRP A 35 -1.15 -1.25 -0.27
C TRP A 35 -0.44 -0.25 -1.20
N THR A 36 -0.89 -0.14 -2.44
CA THR A 36 -0.29 0.73 -3.46
C THR A 36 -1.31 1.70 -4.05
N PRO A 37 -0.89 2.81 -4.66
CA PRO A 37 -1.78 3.75 -5.33
C PRO A 37 -2.71 3.09 -6.36
N GLU A 38 -2.19 2.11 -7.12
CA GLU A 38 -2.97 1.30 -8.06
C GLU A 38 -4.17 0.60 -7.38
N LEU A 39 -4.00 0.10 -6.16
CA LEU A 39 -5.10 -0.53 -5.40
C LEU A 39 -6.13 0.50 -4.93
N ASP A 40 -5.72 1.75 -4.65
CA ASP A 40 -6.65 2.84 -4.34
C ASP A 40 -7.47 3.24 -5.56
N ASP A 41 -6.85 3.33 -6.74
CA ASP A 41 -7.54 3.62 -7.99
C ASP A 41 -8.58 2.53 -8.28
N LEU A 42 -8.16 1.25 -8.25
CA LEU A 42 -9.07 0.12 -8.47
C LEU A 42 -10.19 0.05 -7.43
N ARG A 43 -9.90 0.35 -6.17
CA ARG A 43 -10.92 0.42 -5.10
C ARG A 43 -11.91 1.54 -5.38
N THR A 44 -11.44 2.71 -5.79
CA THR A 44 -12.27 3.88 -6.09
C THR A 44 -13.18 3.58 -7.29
N THR A 45 -12.64 3.02 -8.36
CA THR A 45 -13.42 2.57 -9.52
C THR A 45 -14.46 1.53 -9.12
N GLN A 46 -14.09 0.50 -8.36
CA GLN A 46 -15.04 -0.49 -7.87
C GLN A 46 -16.18 0.15 -7.06
N GLN A 47 -15.86 1.08 -6.14
CA GLN A 47 -16.85 1.76 -5.32
C GLN A 47 -17.77 2.66 -6.16
N HIS A 48 -17.25 3.32 -7.18
CA HIS A 48 -18.05 4.09 -8.12
C HIS A 48 -19.12 3.21 -8.78
N HIS A 49 -18.73 2.07 -9.36
CA HIS A 49 -19.69 1.15 -9.99
C HIS A 49 -20.65 0.50 -8.99
N LEU A 50 -20.22 0.25 -7.75
CA LEU A 50 -21.12 -0.21 -6.69
C LEU A 50 -22.22 0.81 -6.41
N ARG A 51 -21.84 2.09 -6.27
CA ARG A 51 -22.79 3.19 -6.03
C ARG A 51 -23.75 3.37 -7.20
N GLN A 52 -23.26 3.27 -8.44
CA GLN A 52 -24.12 3.31 -9.63
C GLN A 52 -25.13 2.16 -9.62
N PHE A 53 -24.67 0.91 -9.44
CA PHE A 53 -25.56 -0.25 -9.35
C PHE A 53 -26.61 -0.12 -8.24
N GLN A 54 -26.23 0.39 -7.06
CA GLN A 54 -27.16 0.63 -5.95
C GLN A 54 -28.19 1.73 -6.26
N ARG A 55 -27.80 2.73 -7.05
CA ARG A 55 -28.63 3.89 -7.42
C ARG A 55 -29.62 3.54 -8.53
N THR A 56 -29.13 3.03 -9.66
CA THR A 56 -29.94 2.81 -10.86
C THR A 56 -30.67 1.46 -10.81
N ARG A 57 -30.05 0.44 -10.19
CA ARG A 57 -30.52 -0.96 -10.18
C ARG A 57 -30.81 -1.53 -11.57
N GLU A 58 -30.17 -1.00 -12.61
CA GLU A 58 -30.25 -1.52 -13.96
C GLU A 58 -29.51 -2.85 -14.08
N ASP A 59 -30.00 -3.72 -14.96
CA ASP A 59 -29.39 -5.03 -15.21
C ASP A 59 -27.99 -4.93 -15.82
N THR A 60 -27.68 -3.81 -16.47
CA THR A 60 -26.37 -3.47 -17.06
C THR A 60 -25.31 -3.08 -16.01
N ASP A 61 -25.72 -2.52 -14.88
CA ASP A 61 -24.79 -2.04 -13.84
C ASP A 61 -24.21 -3.18 -13.00
N ARG A 62 -25.00 -4.25 -12.79
CA ARG A 62 -24.57 -5.44 -12.04
C ARG A 62 -23.34 -6.13 -12.64
N PRO A 63 -23.28 -6.45 -13.95
CA PRO A 63 -22.09 -7.05 -14.55
C PRO A 63 -20.90 -6.08 -14.53
N ALA A 64 -21.10 -4.78 -14.78
CA ALA A 64 -20.03 -3.79 -14.69
C ALA A 64 -19.38 -3.77 -13.30
N TYR A 65 -20.19 -3.70 -12.23
CA TYR A 65 -19.68 -3.80 -10.85
C TYR A 65 -18.91 -5.11 -10.61
N LYS A 66 -19.41 -6.25 -11.10
CA LYS A 66 -18.73 -7.55 -10.93
C LYS A 66 -17.36 -7.59 -11.58
N VAL A 67 -17.20 -6.99 -12.76
CA VAL A 67 -15.90 -6.89 -13.46
C VAL A 67 -14.91 -6.09 -12.62
N HIS A 68 -15.27 -4.87 -12.22
CA HIS A 68 -14.37 -4.02 -11.43
C HIS A 68 -14.06 -4.60 -10.05
N ARG A 69 -15.03 -5.27 -9.41
CA ARG A 69 -14.80 -6.01 -8.17
C ARG A 69 -13.80 -7.14 -8.37
N SER A 70 -13.91 -7.89 -9.46
CA SER A 70 -13.02 -9.02 -9.74
C SER A 70 -11.60 -8.53 -10.01
N ASN A 71 -11.45 -7.44 -10.78
CA ASN A 71 -10.16 -6.81 -11.06
C ASN A 71 -9.48 -6.32 -9.77
N PHE A 72 -10.20 -5.58 -8.92
CA PHE A 72 -9.67 -5.14 -7.63
C PHE A 72 -9.25 -6.32 -6.75
N LEU A 73 -10.10 -7.34 -6.61
CA LEU A 73 -9.77 -8.50 -5.78
C LEU A 73 -8.62 -9.35 -6.35
N HIS A 74 -8.44 -9.38 -7.67
CA HIS A 74 -7.30 -10.06 -8.30
C HIS A 74 -6.00 -9.30 -8.01
N ALA A 75 -5.97 -7.99 -8.28
CA ALA A 75 -4.83 -7.13 -7.98
C ALA A 75 -4.45 -7.17 -6.48
N LEU A 76 -5.46 -7.14 -5.60
CA LEU A 76 -5.27 -7.24 -4.15
C LEU A 76 -4.58 -8.54 -3.72
N ARG A 77 -4.96 -9.67 -4.32
CA ARG A 77 -4.34 -10.98 -4.01
C ARG A 77 -2.93 -11.04 -4.57
N LYS A 78 -2.74 -10.60 -5.82
CA LYS A 78 -1.43 -10.53 -6.48
C LYS A 78 -0.45 -9.71 -5.65
N ARG A 79 -0.80 -8.48 -5.28
CA ARG A 79 0.12 -7.60 -4.55
C ARG A 79 0.43 -8.07 -3.13
N LYS A 80 -0.51 -8.73 -2.46
CA LYS A 80 -0.24 -9.42 -1.18
C LYS A 80 0.74 -10.58 -1.33
N ALA A 81 0.61 -11.36 -2.40
CA ALA A 81 1.50 -12.47 -2.68
C ALA A 81 2.90 -11.97 -3.04
N GLU A 82 3.00 -10.98 -3.94
CA GLU A 82 4.25 -10.31 -4.31
C GLU A 82 4.96 -9.76 -3.08
N HIS A 83 4.27 -9.00 -2.23
CA HIS A 83 4.88 -8.47 -1.01
C HIS A 83 5.37 -9.58 -0.05
N TRP A 84 4.70 -10.73 -0.02
CA TRP A 84 5.18 -11.87 0.76
C TRP A 84 6.44 -12.49 0.16
N THR A 85 6.51 -12.56 -1.18
CA THR A 85 7.70 -13.00 -1.89
C THR A 85 8.87 -12.04 -1.64
N ASP A 86 8.66 -10.73 -1.82
CA ASP A 86 9.67 -9.69 -1.57
C ASP A 86 10.20 -9.76 -0.13
N TYR A 87 9.30 -9.97 0.84
CA TYR A 87 9.68 -10.16 2.24
C TYR A 87 10.58 -11.38 2.42
N LEU A 88 10.18 -12.54 1.87
CA LEU A 88 10.99 -13.75 1.96
C LEU A 88 12.35 -13.61 1.29
N GLU A 89 12.42 -12.92 0.14
CA GLU A 89 13.67 -12.63 -0.57
C GLU A 89 14.59 -11.70 0.23
N SER A 90 14.02 -10.78 1.03
CA SER A 90 14.79 -9.89 1.91
C SER A 90 15.38 -10.59 3.15
N LEU A 91 14.95 -11.81 3.47
CA LEU A 91 15.41 -12.57 4.63
C LEU A 91 16.61 -13.45 4.28
N GLU A 92 17.70 -13.30 5.03
CA GLU A 92 18.87 -14.17 4.91
C GLU A 92 18.91 -15.26 6.01
N GLY A 93 19.42 -16.45 5.65
CA GLY A 93 19.79 -17.52 6.58
C GLY A 93 18.62 -18.11 7.37
N SER A 94 18.80 -18.24 8.69
CA SER A 94 17.85 -18.90 9.61
C SER A 94 16.46 -18.22 9.68
N ARG A 95 16.37 -16.94 9.31
CA ARG A 95 15.15 -16.13 9.46
C ARG A 95 14.03 -16.56 8.50
N ILE A 96 14.38 -17.25 7.42
CA ILE A 96 13.43 -17.83 6.47
C ILE A 96 12.51 -18.85 7.17
N TYR A 97 13.06 -19.66 8.08
CA TYR A 97 12.31 -20.70 8.79
C TYR A 97 11.37 -20.11 9.86
N GLU A 98 11.76 -19.00 10.49
CA GLU A 98 10.91 -18.23 11.42
C GLU A 98 9.71 -17.62 10.69
N ALA A 99 9.94 -17.06 9.49
CA ALA A 99 8.87 -16.54 8.63
C ALA A 99 7.91 -17.64 8.15
N LEU A 100 8.40 -18.86 7.87
CA LEU A 100 7.55 -19.98 7.47
C LEU A 100 6.61 -20.43 8.60
N SER A 101 7.13 -20.45 9.84
CA SER A 101 6.38 -20.80 11.05
C SER A 101 5.30 -19.74 11.38
N SER A 102 5.61 -18.45 11.18
CA SER A 102 4.67 -17.36 11.44
C SER A 102 3.52 -17.30 10.43
N LYS A 103 3.76 -17.70 9.17
CA LYS A 103 2.75 -17.78 8.09
C LYS A 103 1.57 -18.69 8.45
N ALA A 104 1.80 -19.71 9.28
CA ALA A 104 0.76 -20.61 9.79
C ALA A 104 -0.17 -19.93 10.82
N ARG A 105 0.33 -18.94 11.59
CA ARG A 105 -0.44 -18.22 12.63
C ARG A 105 -1.09 -16.92 12.14
N GLN A 106 -0.43 -16.18 11.25
CA GLN A 106 -0.87 -14.85 10.80
C GLN A 106 -1.38 -14.88 9.36
N ARG A 107 -2.56 -15.43 9.12
CA ARG A 107 -3.16 -15.56 7.78
C ARG A 107 -3.54 -14.23 7.10
N ARG A 108 -3.08 -13.05 7.54
CA ARG A 108 -3.60 -11.75 7.06
C ARG A 108 -2.60 -10.62 6.80
N ILE A 109 -1.43 -10.56 7.43
CA ILE A 109 -0.49 -9.44 7.22
C ILE A 109 0.95 -9.96 7.40
N PRO A 110 1.85 -9.77 6.43
CA PRO A 110 3.27 -10.07 6.58
C PRO A 110 3.90 -9.35 7.78
N PRO A 111 4.61 -10.05 8.70
CA PRO A 111 5.45 -9.39 9.69
C PRO A 111 6.63 -8.66 9.04
N LEU A 112 7.24 -7.77 9.83
CA LEU A 112 8.40 -6.94 9.47
C LEU A 112 9.60 -7.77 9.03
#